data_AF-A0A934A4T4-F1
#
_entry.id   AF-A0A934A4T4-F1
#
_cell.length_a   1.000
_cell.length_b   1.000
_cell.length_c   1.000
_cell.angle_alpha   90.00
_cell.angle_beta   90.00
_cell.angle_gamma   90.00
#
_symmetry.space_group_name_H-M   'P 1'
#
loop_
_entity.id
_entity.type
_entity.pdbx_description
1 polymer ?
#
loop_
_entity_poly.entity_id
_entity_poly.type
_entity_poly.pdbx_seq_one_letter_code
_entity_poly.pdbx_strand_id
1 'polypeptide(L)'
;MTDQLKNNLSALHLKAMAQHLDAAFSQSEEKNLSFSATLLHLTELEMERRWQSSVKLRWEQSRLPEKLSIDQFDFHHHKSRKEQKNRILNLLNLAFVKERMDVIFIGNPGTGKTFLAKCIGLAACNANIKVLFTSAMDMINQLIAAEADHSLLKKLHFYSSPDLLVVDEIGYLALGDRGSHLFFQIISTRHQKGSTLITTNLAFADWGKIFDSTTVATAIADRLVHHSEVLIMEGPSYRRKDK
;
A
#
# COMPACT_ATOMS: atom_id res chain seq x y z
N MET A 1 5.38 2.59 46.01
CA MET A 1 6.46 2.73 45.02
C MET A 1 6.02 2.26 43.63
N THR A 2 5.36 1.09 43.54
CA THR A 2 4.79 0.54 42.31
C THR A 2 3.74 1.46 41.66
N ASP A 3 2.86 2.07 42.46
CA ASP A 3 1.85 3.02 41.94
C ASP A 3 2.47 4.31 41.39
N GLN A 4 3.52 4.82 42.05
CA GLN A 4 4.27 5.97 41.56
C GLN A 4 4.97 5.64 40.23
N LEU A 5 5.53 4.42 40.10
CA LEU A 5 6.11 3.95 38.84
C LEU A 5 5.05 3.84 37.74
N LYS A 6 3.87 3.26 38.01
CA LYS A 6 2.75 3.21 37.04
C LYS A 6 2.29 4.59 36.59
N ASN A 7 2.21 5.55 37.52
CA ASN A 7 1.85 6.93 37.21
C ASN A 7 2.91 7.58 36.30
N ASN A 8 4.19 7.40 36.61
CA ASN A 8 5.29 7.90 35.78
C ASN A 8 5.28 7.27 34.37
N LEU A 9 5.10 5.95 34.26
CA LEU A 9 5.01 5.25 32.98
C LEU A 9 3.82 5.75 32.15
N SER A 10 2.68 6.01 32.78
CA SER A 10 1.50 6.56 32.12
C SER A 10 1.74 8.00 31.61
N ALA A 11 2.40 8.84 32.41
CA ALA A 11 2.79 10.20 32.02
C ALA A 11 3.79 10.22 30.85
N LEU A 12 4.65 9.20 30.75
CA LEU A 12 5.57 8.99 29.63
C LEU A 12 4.92 8.30 28.40
N HIS A 13 3.61 8.05 28.43
CA HIS A 13 2.87 7.33 27.40
C HIS A 13 3.36 5.89 27.15
N LEU A 14 3.85 5.21 28.19
CA LEU A 14 4.27 3.80 28.20
C LEU A 14 3.14 2.92 28.74
N LYS A 15 1.99 2.95 28.05
CA LYS A 15 0.73 2.36 28.55
C LYS A 15 0.82 0.85 28.76
N ALA A 16 1.48 0.11 27.88
CA ALA A 16 1.66 -1.33 27.99
C ALA A 16 2.52 -1.66 29.22
N MET A 17 3.63 -0.94 29.41
CA MET A 17 4.48 -1.14 30.60
C MET A 17 3.69 -0.89 31.89
N ALA A 18 2.91 0.19 31.94
CA ALA A 18 2.09 0.50 33.11
C ALA A 18 1.03 -0.58 33.40
N GLN A 19 0.40 -1.11 32.34
CA GLN A 19 -0.63 -2.16 32.44
C GLN A 19 -0.06 -3.53 32.85
N HIS A 20 1.14 -3.87 32.37
CA HIS A 20 1.76 -5.18 32.58
C HIS A 20 2.83 -5.19 33.69
N LEU A 21 3.03 -4.08 34.40
CA LEU A 21 4.09 -3.93 35.41
C LEU A 21 4.03 -5.00 36.51
N ASP A 22 2.85 -5.19 37.12
CA ASP A 22 2.70 -6.14 38.23
C ASP A 22 2.93 -7.58 37.76
N ALA A 23 2.36 -7.94 36.61
CA ALA A 23 2.52 -9.26 36.02
C ALA A 23 4.00 -9.56 35.69
N ALA A 24 4.72 -8.57 35.16
CA ALA A 24 6.14 -8.72 34.85
C ALA A 24 7.00 -8.88 36.12
N PHE A 25 6.67 -8.19 37.21
CA PHE A 25 7.35 -8.36 38.49
C PHE A 25 7.07 -9.72 39.12
N SER A 26 5.82 -10.17 39.16
CA SER A 26 5.48 -11.52 39.65
C SER A 26 6.22 -12.59 38.84
N GLN A 27 6.26 -12.46 37.51
CA GLN A 27 6.99 -13.39 36.65
C GLN A 27 8.51 -13.33 36.89
N SER A 28 9.05 -12.14 37.18
CA SER A 28 10.47 -11.96 37.50
C SER A 28 10.87 -12.71 38.77
N GLU A 29 10.02 -12.67 39.79
CA GLU A 29 10.23 -13.38 41.07
C GLU A 29 10.13 -14.90 40.87
N GLU A 30 9.10 -15.38 40.16
CA GLU A 30 8.91 -16.81 39.90
C GLU A 30 10.07 -17.42 39.08
N LYS A 31 10.55 -16.69 38.06
CA LYS A 31 11.57 -17.17 37.13
C LYS A 31 12.99 -16.74 37.49
N ASN A 32 13.19 -16.06 38.63
CA ASN A 32 14.46 -15.46 39.04
C ASN A 32 15.12 -14.63 37.93
N LEU A 33 14.33 -13.82 37.22
CA LEU A 33 14.84 -12.95 36.15
C LEU A 33 15.59 -11.76 36.74
N SER A 34 16.64 -11.32 36.05
CA SER A 34 17.35 -10.09 36.41
C SER A 34 16.50 -8.86 36.11
N PHE A 35 16.77 -7.76 36.81
CA PHE A 35 16.11 -6.47 36.55
C PHE A 35 16.20 -6.06 35.07
N SER A 36 17.37 -6.23 34.44
CA SER A 36 17.57 -5.93 33.02
C SER A 36 16.68 -6.77 32.11
N ALA A 37 16.49 -8.06 32.41
CA ALA A 37 15.61 -8.93 31.64
C ALA A 37 14.13 -8.53 31.79
N THR A 38 13.70 -8.19 33.00
CA THR A 38 12.33 -7.74 33.26
C THR A 38 12.04 -6.38 32.62
N LEU A 39 13.00 -5.45 32.67
CA LEU A 39 12.89 -4.16 32.00
C LEU A 39 12.84 -4.35 30.48
N LEU A 40 13.70 -5.20 29.91
CA LEU A 40 13.68 -5.52 28.48
C LEU A 40 12.30 -6.06 28.07
N HIS A 41 11.76 -7.03 28.81
CA HIS A 41 10.45 -7.60 28.55
C HIS A 41 9.33 -6.53 28.56
N LEU A 42 9.32 -5.64 29.55
CA LEU A 42 8.36 -4.53 29.60
C LEU A 42 8.50 -3.59 28.40
N THR A 43 9.74 -3.28 27.99
CA THR A 43 9.96 -2.43 26.81
C THR A 43 9.54 -3.13 25.51
N GLU A 44 9.72 -4.44 25.38
CA GLU A 44 9.25 -5.23 24.25
C GLU A 44 7.71 -5.19 24.15
N LEU A 45 7.00 -5.33 25.28
CA LEU A 45 5.54 -5.20 25.31
C LEU A 45 5.06 -3.82 24.83
N GLU A 46 5.74 -2.74 25.22
CA GLU A 46 5.38 -1.40 24.74
C GLU A 46 5.72 -1.20 23.27
N MET A 47 6.87 -1.69 22.83
CA MET A 47 7.26 -1.65 21.42
C MET A 47 6.25 -2.38 20.55
N GLU A 48 5.82 -3.58 20.96
CA GLU A 48 4.79 -4.36 20.26
C GLU A 48 3.45 -3.62 20.22
N ARG A 49 2.99 -3.07 21.36
CA ARG A 49 1.74 -2.28 21.40
C ARG A 49 1.80 -1.07 20.47
N ARG A 50 2.93 -0.38 20.42
CA ARG A 50 3.14 0.77 19.52
C ARG A 50 3.16 0.34 18.07
N TRP A 51 3.84 -0.75 17.75
CA TRP A 51 3.87 -1.32 16.40
C TRP A 51 2.46 -1.69 15.92
N GLN A 52 1.70 -2.44 16.73
CA GLN A 52 0.32 -2.82 16.42
C GLN A 52 -0.59 -1.60 16.22
N SER A 53 -0.45 -0.58 17.08
CA SER A 53 -1.21 0.67 16.93
C SER A 53 -0.86 1.39 15.62
N SER A 54 0.41 1.38 15.25
CA SER A 54 0.90 1.99 14.00
C SER A 54 0.34 1.24 12.78
N VAL A 55 0.46 -0.09 12.75
CA VAL A 55 -0.08 -0.95 11.67
C VAL A 55 -1.60 -0.79 11.54
N LYS A 56 -2.33 -0.73 12.66
CA LYS A 56 -3.77 -0.47 12.64
C LYS A 56 -4.10 0.88 12.01
N LEU A 57 -3.36 1.93 12.35
CA LEU A 57 -3.52 3.25 11.73
C LEU A 57 -3.19 3.20 10.23
N ARG A 58 -2.14 2.49 9.80
CA ARG A 58 -1.81 2.32 8.39
C ARG A 58 -2.95 1.65 7.62
N TRP A 59 -3.52 0.60 8.19
CA TRP A 59 -4.70 -0.06 7.63
C TRP A 59 -5.87 0.92 7.48
N GLU A 60 -6.25 1.63 8.54
CA GLU A 60 -7.38 2.58 8.53
C GLU A 60 -7.18 3.72 7.51
N GLN A 61 -5.95 4.22 7.37
CA GLN A 61 -5.61 5.27 6.41
C GLN A 61 -5.46 4.76 4.97
N SER A 62 -5.21 3.47 4.77
CA SER A 62 -4.91 2.91 3.46
C SER A 62 -6.08 2.89 2.48
N ARG A 63 -7.33 2.99 2.96
CA ARG A 63 -8.55 2.82 2.15
C ARG A 63 -8.63 1.49 1.40
N LEU A 64 -7.85 0.49 1.81
CA LEU A 64 -8.01 -0.87 1.29
C LEU A 64 -9.41 -1.39 1.67
N PRO A 65 -10.20 -1.91 0.73
CA PRO A 65 -11.58 -2.29 1.01
C PRO A 65 -11.70 -3.59 1.82
N GLU A 66 -10.69 -4.46 1.75
CA GLU A 66 -10.72 -5.80 2.33
C GLU A 66 -9.31 -6.32 2.61
N LYS A 67 -9.20 -7.27 3.54
CA LYS A 67 -7.94 -7.93 3.90
C LYS A 67 -7.82 -9.26 3.16
N LEU A 68 -7.07 -9.27 2.06
CA LEU A 68 -6.84 -10.45 1.23
C LEU A 68 -5.47 -11.06 1.51
N SER A 69 -5.41 -12.40 1.54
CA SER A 69 -4.13 -13.13 1.59
C SER A 69 -3.75 -13.61 0.19
N ILE A 70 -2.44 -13.60 -0.10
CA ILE A 70 -1.90 -14.20 -1.31
C ILE A 70 -2.22 -15.69 -1.42
N ASP A 71 -2.46 -16.37 -0.30
CA ASP A 71 -2.81 -17.81 -0.28
C ASP A 71 -4.14 -18.10 -0.99
N GLN A 72 -5.02 -17.11 -1.09
CA GLN A 72 -6.29 -17.22 -1.82
C GLN A 72 -6.11 -17.04 -3.34
N PHE A 73 -4.91 -16.67 -3.81
CA PHE A 73 -4.63 -16.45 -5.22
C PHE A 73 -4.31 -17.76 -5.94
N ASP A 74 -5.20 -18.21 -6.83
CA ASP A 74 -4.97 -19.39 -7.67
C ASP A 74 -3.93 -19.10 -8.77
N PHE A 75 -2.68 -19.48 -8.50
CA PHE A 75 -1.57 -19.43 -9.47
C PHE A 75 -1.68 -20.48 -10.60
N HIS A 76 -2.52 -21.51 -10.46
CA HIS A 76 -2.69 -22.56 -11.46
C HIS A 76 -3.79 -22.24 -12.47
N HIS A 77 -4.61 -21.22 -12.23
CA HIS A 77 -5.70 -20.81 -13.12
C HIS A 77 -5.26 -20.49 -14.55
N HIS A 78 -4.06 -19.93 -14.74
CA HIS A 78 -3.53 -19.63 -16.07
C HIS A 78 -2.00 -19.66 -16.08
N LYS A 79 -1.41 -19.99 -17.23
CA LYS A 79 0.05 -20.10 -17.43
C LYS A 79 0.78 -18.81 -17.04
N SER A 80 0.27 -17.64 -17.43
CA SER A 80 0.84 -16.34 -17.08
C SER A 80 1.00 -16.12 -15.57
N ARG A 81 0.05 -16.59 -14.75
CA ARG A 81 0.15 -16.51 -13.28
C ARG A 81 1.24 -17.42 -12.74
N LYS A 82 1.30 -18.66 -13.24
CA LYS A 82 2.28 -19.66 -12.81
C LYS A 82 3.71 -19.23 -13.14
N GLU A 83 3.94 -18.74 -14.35
CA GLU A 83 5.26 -18.30 -14.82
C GLU A 83 5.79 -17.09 -14.06
N GLN A 84 4.89 -16.19 -13.63
CA GLN A 84 5.25 -14.99 -12.88
C GLN A 84 5.13 -15.16 -11.36
N LYS A 85 4.87 -16.38 -10.86
CA LYS A 85 4.66 -16.65 -9.43
C LYS A 85 5.79 -16.10 -8.55
N ASN A 86 7.04 -16.41 -8.88
CA ASN A 86 8.18 -15.99 -8.07
C ASN A 86 8.31 -14.46 -8.04
N ARG A 87 8.10 -13.79 -9.18
CA ARG A 87 8.10 -12.32 -9.28
C ARG A 87 7.01 -11.71 -8.40
N ILE A 88 5.78 -12.24 -8.48
CA ILE A 88 4.64 -11.81 -7.66
C ILE A 88 4.93 -12.00 -6.16
N LEU A 89 5.46 -13.15 -5.76
CA LEU A 89 5.79 -13.40 -4.36
C LEU A 89 6.91 -12.51 -3.85
N ASN A 90 7.91 -12.20 -4.69
CA ASN A 90 8.98 -11.27 -4.33
C ASN A 90 8.45 -9.85 -4.03
N LEU A 91 7.37 -9.41 -4.69
CA LEU A 91 6.75 -8.12 -4.38
C LEU A 91 6.20 -8.05 -2.95
N LEU A 92 5.82 -9.17 -2.34
CA LEU A 92 5.36 -9.21 -0.94
C LEU A 92 6.49 -8.96 0.07
N ASN A 93 7.75 -9.04 -0.35
CA ASN A 93 8.89 -8.65 0.47
C ASN A 93 9.10 -7.13 0.52
N LEU A 94 8.38 -6.37 -0.34
CA LEU A 94 8.32 -4.91 -0.32
C LEU A 94 9.67 -4.19 -0.57
N ALA A 95 10.70 -4.91 -1.06
CA ALA A 95 11.99 -4.32 -1.42
C ALA A 95 11.82 -3.19 -2.45
N PHE A 96 10.92 -3.39 -3.42
CA PHE A 96 10.57 -2.40 -4.44
C PHE A 96 10.14 -1.06 -3.84
N VAL A 97 9.44 -1.06 -2.69
CA VAL A 97 8.99 0.17 -2.03
C VAL A 97 10.18 0.99 -1.53
N LYS A 98 11.19 0.31 -0.97
CA LYS A 98 12.42 0.95 -0.48
C LYS A 98 13.27 1.48 -1.63
N GLU A 99 13.28 0.77 -2.76
CA GLU A 99 13.99 1.13 -3.98
C GLU A 99 13.26 2.23 -4.78
N ARG A 100 12.02 2.57 -4.40
CA ARG A 100 11.16 3.55 -5.09
C ARG A 100 10.84 3.10 -6.53
N MET A 101 10.72 1.78 -6.69
CA MET A 101 10.36 1.13 -7.95
C MET A 101 8.84 1.06 -8.07
N ASP A 102 8.31 1.35 -9.25
CA ASP A 102 6.88 1.20 -9.53
C ASP A 102 6.54 -0.26 -9.89
N VAL A 103 5.27 -0.63 -9.77
CA VAL A 103 4.79 -1.97 -10.15
C VAL A 103 3.58 -1.79 -11.05
N ILE A 104 3.58 -2.40 -12.24
CA ILE A 104 2.44 -2.32 -13.16
C ILE A 104 1.92 -3.73 -13.46
N PHE A 105 0.65 -3.96 -13.11
CA PHE A 105 -0.10 -5.13 -13.56
C PHE A 105 -0.93 -4.79 -14.79
N ILE A 106 -0.68 -5.48 -15.90
CA ILE A 106 -1.39 -5.27 -17.18
C ILE A 106 -2.17 -6.55 -17.52
N GLY A 107 -3.41 -6.43 -18.00
CA GLY A 107 -4.11 -7.57 -18.60
C GLY A 107 -5.63 -7.54 -18.48
N ASN A 108 -6.30 -8.57 -19.00
CA ASN A 108 -7.76 -8.57 -19.15
C ASN A 108 -8.53 -8.47 -17.83
N PRO A 109 -9.80 -7.99 -17.85
CA PRO A 109 -10.64 -7.98 -16.66
C PRO A 109 -10.78 -9.38 -16.03
N GLY A 110 -10.73 -9.43 -14.69
CA GLY A 110 -10.87 -10.69 -13.94
C GLY A 110 -9.63 -11.58 -13.90
N THR A 111 -8.47 -11.14 -14.39
CA THR A 111 -7.23 -11.92 -14.32
C THR A 111 -6.50 -11.84 -12.97
N GLY A 112 -7.00 -11.03 -12.02
CA GLY A 112 -6.52 -10.98 -10.64
C GLY A 112 -5.59 -9.81 -10.28
N LYS A 113 -5.45 -8.81 -11.17
CA LYS A 113 -4.59 -7.63 -10.95
C LYS A 113 -4.92 -6.87 -9.66
N THR A 114 -6.18 -6.45 -9.51
CA THR A 114 -6.69 -5.77 -8.30
C THR A 114 -6.53 -6.60 -7.04
N PHE A 115 -6.69 -7.93 -7.14
CA PHE A 115 -6.50 -8.85 -6.01
C PHE A 115 -5.05 -8.80 -5.52
N LEU A 116 -4.08 -8.91 -6.44
CA LEU A 116 -2.66 -8.82 -6.12
C LEU A 116 -2.28 -7.45 -5.57
N ALA A 117 -2.81 -6.36 -6.17
CA ALA A 117 -2.61 -5.00 -5.69
C ALA A 117 -3.05 -4.82 -4.23
N LYS A 118 -4.21 -5.38 -3.86
CA LYS A 118 -4.73 -5.39 -2.49
C LYS A 118 -3.86 -6.23 -1.54
N CYS A 119 -3.41 -7.40 -1.97
CA CYS A 119 -2.51 -8.24 -1.16
C CYS A 119 -1.19 -7.53 -0.84
N ILE A 120 -0.58 -6.90 -1.86
CA ILE A 120 0.66 -6.14 -1.70
C ILE A 120 0.43 -4.91 -0.81
N GLY A 121 -0.69 -4.19 -1.00
CA GLY A 121 -1.08 -3.09 -0.13
C GLY A 121 -1.25 -3.51 1.33
N LEU A 122 -1.88 -4.66 1.59
CA LEU A 122 -2.04 -5.19 2.94
C LEU A 122 -0.68 -5.59 3.54
N ALA A 123 0.17 -6.27 2.78
CA ALA A 123 1.52 -6.62 3.22
C ALA A 123 2.32 -5.37 3.61
N ALA A 124 2.22 -4.30 2.81
CA ALA A 124 2.83 -3.01 3.09
C ALA A 124 2.29 -2.38 4.40
N CYS A 125 0.98 -2.36 4.61
CA CYS A 125 0.40 -1.88 5.87
C CYS A 125 0.93 -2.67 7.09
N ASN A 126 1.04 -4.00 6.97
CA ASN A 126 1.56 -4.86 8.04
C ASN A 126 3.05 -4.64 8.32
N ALA A 127 3.81 -4.24 7.30
CA ALA A 127 5.19 -3.78 7.42
C ALA A 127 5.32 -2.31 7.90
N ASN A 128 4.22 -1.72 8.36
CA ASN A 128 4.12 -0.34 8.84
C ASN A 128 4.44 0.74 7.77
N ILE A 129 4.28 0.41 6.49
CA ILE A 129 4.45 1.32 5.35
C ILE A 129 3.17 2.13 5.15
N LYS A 130 3.28 3.42 4.79
CA LYS A 130 2.11 4.25 4.43
C LYS A 130 1.61 3.87 3.05
N VAL A 131 0.42 3.29 3.01
CA VAL A 131 -0.27 2.90 1.78
C VAL A 131 -1.47 3.81 1.57
N LEU A 132 -1.84 4.05 0.30
CA LEU A 132 -3.14 4.58 -0.07
C LEU A 132 -3.66 3.85 -1.30
N PHE A 133 -4.87 3.30 -1.23
CA PHE A 133 -5.57 2.65 -2.32
C PHE A 133 -6.68 3.55 -2.87
N THR A 134 -6.76 3.64 -4.19
CA THR A 134 -7.81 4.38 -4.90
C THR A 134 -8.03 3.80 -6.28
N SER A 135 -9.25 3.91 -6.82
CA SER A 135 -9.41 3.78 -8.27
C SER A 135 -8.83 5.02 -8.96
N ALA A 136 -8.41 4.89 -10.22
CA ALA A 136 -7.96 6.01 -11.03
C ALA A 136 -9.06 7.08 -11.15
N MET A 137 -10.30 6.65 -11.37
CA MET A 137 -11.46 7.53 -11.50
C MET A 137 -11.76 8.32 -10.22
N ASP A 138 -11.79 7.66 -9.06
CA ASP A 138 -12.05 8.34 -7.79
C ASP A 138 -10.96 9.35 -7.47
N MET A 139 -9.70 9.00 -7.74
CA MET A 139 -8.58 9.92 -7.54
C MET A 139 -8.76 11.19 -8.36
N ILE A 140 -9.09 11.04 -9.64
CA ILE A 140 -9.23 12.15 -10.58
C ILE A 140 -10.44 13.01 -10.26
N ASN A 141 -11.60 12.41 -9.99
CA ASN A 141 -12.80 13.14 -9.57
C ASN A 141 -12.54 13.97 -8.30
N GLN A 142 -11.80 13.40 -7.36
CA GLN A 142 -11.42 14.07 -6.11
C GLN A 142 -10.41 15.19 -6.32
N LEU A 143 -9.51 15.08 -7.31
CA LEU A 143 -8.56 16.13 -7.67
C LEU A 143 -9.25 17.28 -8.41
N ILE A 144 -10.17 16.97 -9.33
CA ILE A 144 -10.98 17.97 -10.04
C ILE A 144 -11.86 18.75 -9.06
N ALA A 145 -12.51 18.06 -8.11
CA ALA A 145 -13.28 18.71 -7.06
C ALA A 145 -12.42 19.62 -6.18
N ALA A 146 -11.20 19.17 -5.83
CA ALA A 146 -10.25 19.95 -5.03
C ALA A 146 -9.69 21.18 -5.79
N GLU A 147 -9.67 21.15 -7.11
CA GLU A 147 -9.33 22.32 -7.93
C GLU A 147 -10.44 23.38 -7.83
N ALA A 148 -11.70 22.96 -7.91
CA ALA A 148 -12.85 23.86 -7.83
C ALA A 148 -13.04 24.53 -6.45
N ASP A 149 -12.59 23.90 -5.37
CA ASP A 149 -12.66 24.44 -4.00
C ASP A 149 -11.35 25.07 -3.49
N HIS A 150 -10.36 25.25 -4.38
CA HIS A 150 -9.02 25.79 -4.10
C HIS A 150 -8.19 24.97 -3.09
N SER A 151 -8.49 23.68 -2.89
CA SER A 151 -7.73 22.76 -2.02
C SER A 151 -6.80 21.81 -2.77
N LEU A 152 -6.60 22.00 -4.09
CA LEU A 152 -5.84 21.10 -4.96
C LEU A 152 -4.46 20.72 -4.43
N LEU A 153 -3.68 21.68 -3.93
CA LEU A 153 -2.34 21.41 -3.40
C LEU A 153 -2.36 20.41 -2.23
N LYS A 154 -3.34 20.56 -1.32
CA LYS A 154 -3.54 19.63 -0.21
C LYS A 154 -3.90 18.24 -0.73
N LYS A 155 -4.71 18.16 -1.78
CA LYS A 155 -5.16 16.90 -2.36
C LYS A 155 -4.06 16.20 -3.17
N LEU A 156 -3.25 16.95 -3.91
CA LEU A 156 -2.05 16.44 -4.58
C LEU A 156 -1.07 15.86 -3.56
N HIS A 157 -0.85 16.55 -2.43
CA HIS A 157 -0.02 16.04 -1.35
C HIS A 157 -0.61 14.76 -0.72
N PHE A 158 -1.93 14.69 -0.55
CA PHE A 158 -2.60 13.49 -0.03
C PHE A 158 -2.31 12.24 -0.87
N TYR A 159 -2.33 12.33 -2.21
CA TYR A 159 -2.01 11.19 -3.09
C TYR A 159 -0.50 10.99 -3.30
N SER A 160 0.32 12.02 -3.10
CA SER A 160 1.77 11.94 -3.35
C SER A 160 2.60 11.58 -2.11
N SER A 161 2.08 11.79 -0.90
CA SER A 161 2.78 11.53 0.37
C SER A 161 2.87 10.08 0.85
N PRO A 162 2.00 9.13 0.47
CA PRO A 162 2.16 7.72 0.85
C PRO A 162 3.42 7.11 0.24
N ASP A 163 4.08 6.22 0.99
CA ASP A 163 5.25 5.47 0.52
C ASP A 163 4.87 4.56 -0.66
N LEU A 164 3.67 3.98 -0.61
CA LEU A 164 3.05 3.19 -1.68
C LEU A 164 1.66 3.75 -2.03
N LEU A 165 1.50 4.24 -3.27
CA LEU A 165 0.20 4.58 -3.84
C LEU A 165 -0.26 3.43 -4.74
N VAL A 166 -1.44 2.88 -4.46
CA VAL A 166 -2.08 1.88 -5.31
C VAL A 166 -3.19 2.56 -6.11
N VAL A 167 -3.03 2.59 -7.43
CA VAL A 167 -4.02 3.13 -8.37
C VAL A 167 -4.60 1.98 -9.19
N ASP A 168 -5.83 1.64 -8.89
CA ASP A 168 -6.55 0.54 -9.54
C ASP A 168 -7.32 1.03 -10.78
N GLU A 169 -7.47 0.15 -11.76
CA GLU A 169 -8.39 0.31 -12.91
C GLU A 169 -8.07 1.50 -13.84
N ILE A 170 -6.79 1.72 -14.16
CA ILE A 170 -6.43 2.64 -15.25
C ILE A 170 -6.87 2.04 -16.59
N GLY A 171 -7.71 2.77 -17.34
CA GLY A 171 -8.07 2.42 -18.72
C GLY A 171 -9.54 2.08 -18.98
N TYR A 172 -10.43 2.22 -18.00
CA TYR A 172 -11.86 2.00 -18.21
C TYR A 172 -12.63 3.22 -18.70
N LEU A 173 -12.10 4.44 -18.51
CA LEU A 173 -12.73 5.69 -18.94
C LEU A 173 -11.66 6.70 -19.36
N ALA A 174 -11.99 7.52 -20.36
CA ALA A 174 -11.16 8.66 -20.75
C ALA A 174 -11.16 9.68 -19.60
N LEU A 175 -9.96 10.11 -19.20
CA LEU A 175 -9.80 11.01 -18.05
C LEU A 175 -10.09 12.48 -18.41
N GLY A 176 -10.19 12.79 -19.72
CA GLY A 176 -10.23 14.16 -20.21
C GLY A 176 -8.88 14.88 -20.04
N ASP A 177 -8.73 16.04 -20.66
CA ASP A 177 -7.50 16.85 -20.61
C ASP A 177 -7.11 17.17 -19.17
N ARG A 178 -8.08 17.66 -18.39
CA ARG A 178 -7.86 18.05 -16.99
C ARG A 178 -7.44 16.87 -16.14
N GLY A 179 -8.14 15.73 -16.25
CA GLY A 179 -7.79 14.53 -15.53
C GLY A 179 -6.41 14.00 -15.93
N SER A 180 -6.09 14.05 -17.22
CA SER A 180 -4.77 13.65 -17.74
C SER A 180 -3.63 14.47 -17.12
N HIS A 181 -3.80 15.79 -17.04
CA HIS A 181 -2.83 16.68 -16.41
C HIS A 181 -2.69 16.43 -14.90
N LEU A 182 -3.81 16.25 -14.19
CA LEU A 182 -3.79 15.97 -12.75
C LEU A 182 -3.13 14.61 -12.45
N PHE A 183 -3.42 13.58 -13.24
CA PHE A 183 -2.77 12.28 -13.13
C PHE A 183 -1.26 12.40 -13.37
N PHE A 184 -0.87 13.12 -14.42
CA PHE A 184 0.53 13.38 -14.73
C PHE A 184 1.26 14.09 -13.59
N GLN A 185 0.62 15.06 -12.92
CA GLN A 185 1.20 15.75 -11.76
C GLN A 185 1.48 14.78 -10.61
N ILE A 186 0.57 13.84 -10.32
CA ILE A 186 0.78 12.81 -9.29
C ILE A 186 1.97 11.93 -9.66
N ILE A 187 1.96 11.32 -10.86
CA ILE A 187 3.04 10.42 -11.29
C ILE A 187 4.38 11.14 -11.32
N SER A 188 4.43 12.37 -11.83
CA SER A 188 5.65 13.18 -11.86
C SER A 188 6.16 13.55 -10.47
N THR A 189 5.27 13.84 -9.53
CA THR A 189 5.66 14.16 -8.14
C THR A 189 6.22 12.94 -7.43
N ARG A 190 5.66 11.76 -7.70
CA ARG A 190 6.04 10.50 -7.06
C ARG A 190 7.27 9.85 -7.69
N HIS A 191 7.54 10.09 -8.97
CA HIS A 191 8.67 9.51 -9.70
C HIS A 191 9.99 9.63 -8.89
N GLN A 192 10.59 8.48 -8.57
CA GLN A 192 11.82 8.35 -7.76
C GLN A 192 11.74 8.91 -6.33
N LYS A 193 10.55 9.24 -5.82
CA LYS A 193 10.29 9.71 -4.45
C LYS A 193 9.42 8.76 -3.63
N GLY A 194 8.50 8.06 -4.29
CA GLY A 194 7.64 7.03 -3.68
C GLY A 194 7.18 6.05 -4.75
N SER A 195 6.75 4.86 -4.33
CA SER A 195 6.40 3.78 -5.26
C SER A 195 4.93 3.81 -5.62
N THR A 196 4.60 3.45 -6.86
CA THR A 196 3.25 3.45 -7.39
C THR A 196 2.95 2.07 -7.96
N LEU A 197 1.87 1.45 -7.46
CA LEU A 197 1.35 0.19 -7.99
C LEU A 197 0.12 0.49 -8.83
N ILE A 198 0.17 0.14 -10.11
CA ILE A 198 -0.91 0.38 -11.07
C ILE A 198 -1.52 -0.93 -11.52
N THR A 199 -2.84 -0.96 -11.67
CA THR A 199 -3.50 -1.99 -12.48
C THR A 199 -4.14 -1.37 -13.71
N THR A 200 -3.99 -2.03 -14.85
CA THR A 200 -4.58 -1.58 -16.12
C THR A 200 -4.98 -2.76 -16.99
N ASN A 201 -6.02 -2.56 -17.78
CA ASN A 201 -6.42 -3.47 -18.86
C ASN A 201 -5.81 -3.11 -20.21
N LEU A 202 -5.08 -2.00 -20.32
CA LEU A 202 -4.53 -1.48 -21.57
C LEU A 202 -3.01 -1.54 -21.55
N ALA A 203 -2.42 -1.95 -22.67
CA ALA A 203 -0.98 -1.84 -22.88
C ALA A 203 -0.57 -0.37 -22.97
N PHE A 204 0.68 -0.04 -22.64
CA PHE A 204 1.17 1.35 -22.69
C PHE A 204 0.99 2.01 -24.08
N ALA A 205 1.09 1.24 -25.16
CA ALA A 205 0.85 1.71 -26.51
C ALA A 205 -0.59 2.24 -26.72
N ASP A 206 -1.55 1.75 -25.94
CA ASP A 206 -2.95 2.16 -25.99
C ASP A 206 -3.30 3.29 -25.01
N TRP A 207 -2.34 3.79 -24.22
CA TRP A 207 -2.62 4.83 -23.23
C TRP A 207 -3.02 6.17 -23.86
N GLY A 208 -2.64 6.42 -25.11
CA GLY A 208 -3.15 7.57 -25.88
C GLY A 208 -4.68 7.56 -26.11
N LYS A 209 -5.38 6.45 -25.81
CA LYS A 209 -6.86 6.38 -25.82
C LYS A 209 -7.48 6.83 -24.49
N ILE A 210 -6.70 6.86 -23.42
CA ILE A 210 -7.14 7.19 -22.06
C ILE A 210 -6.82 8.66 -21.74
N PHE A 211 -5.63 9.09 -22.17
CA PHE A 211 -5.14 10.44 -21.98
C PHE A 211 -5.32 11.23 -23.26
N ASP A 212 -5.86 12.44 -23.13
CA ASP A 212 -6.29 13.27 -24.27
C ASP A 212 -5.12 13.77 -25.15
N SER A 213 -3.88 13.68 -24.66
CA SER A 213 -2.67 14.00 -25.42
C SER A 213 -1.71 12.82 -25.45
N THR A 214 -1.32 12.39 -26.65
CA THR A 214 -0.28 11.37 -26.87
C THR A 214 1.01 11.75 -26.15
N THR A 215 1.37 13.03 -26.12
CA THR A 215 2.55 13.54 -25.42
C THR A 215 2.46 13.31 -23.91
N VAL A 216 1.29 13.56 -23.31
CA VAL A 216 1.07 13.32 -21.87
C VAL A 216 1.07 11.82 -21.58
N ALA A 217 0.38 11.01 -22.39
CA ALA A 217 0.41 9.55 -22.27
C ALA A 217 1.85 8.99 -22.30
N THR A 218 2.65 9.39 -23.30
CA THR A 218 4.05 8.96 -23.42
C THR A 218 4.87 9.44 -22.23
N ALA A 219 4.71 10.69 -21.79
CA ALA A 219 5.44 11.22 -20.65
C ALA A 219 5.11 10.50 -19.32
N ILE A 220 3.86 10.05 -19.14
CA ILE A 220 3.46 9.23 -17.99
C ILE A 220 4.07 7.83 -18.13
N ALA A 221 3.91 7.19 -19.29
CA ALA A 221 4.42 5.84 -19.54
C ALA A 221 5.94 5.77 -19.35
N ASP A 222 6.70 6.72 -19.87
CA ASP A 222 8.16 6.78 -19.71
C ASP A 222 8.56 6.81 -18.23
N ARG A 223 7.89 7.63 -17.41
CA ARG A 223 8.18 7.72 -15.96
C ARG A 223 7.85 6.42 -15.23
N LEU A 224 6.73 5.79 -15.56
CA LEU A 224 6.33 4.53 -14.94
C LEU A 224 7.22 3.37 -15.39
N VAL A 225 7.64 3.32 -16.65
CA VAL A 225 8.45 2.22 -17.19
C VAL A 225 9.93 2.36 -16.80
N HIS A 226 10.43 3.58 -16.61
CA HIS A 226 11.84 3.84 -16.32
C HIS A 226 12.40 3.03 -15.15
N HIS A 227 11.63 2.88 -14.07
CA HIS A 227 12.02 2.08 -12.91
C HIS A 227 10.83 1.30 -12.37
N SER A 228 10.45 0.23 -13.08
CA SER A 228 9.34 -0.61 -12.65
C SER A 228 9.48 -2.09 -12.93
N GLU A 229 8.69 -2.85 -12.18
CA GLU A 229 8.38 -4.25 -12.45
C GLU A 229 7.04 -4.35 -13.17
N VAL A 230 7.05 -4.83 -14.42
CA VAL A 230 5.84 -5.01 -15.23
C VAL A 230 5.45 -6.49 -15.26
N LEU A 231 4.20 -6.77 -14.87
CA LEU A 231 3.62 -8.11 -14.78
C LEU A 231 2.38 -8.22 -15.68
N ILE A 232 2.40 -9.18 -16.60
CA ILE A 232 1.36 -9.37 -17.62
C ILE A 232 0.41 -10.50 -17.20
N MET A 233 -0.80 -10.14 -16.79
CA MET A 233 -1.82 -11.03 -16.27
C MET A 233 -2.81 -11.43 -17.36
N GLU A 234 -2.46 -12.45 -18.12
CA GLU A 234 -3.31 -13.03 -19.17
C GLU A 234 -4.29 -14.11 -18.66
N GLY A 235 -5.16 -14.55 -19.56
CA GLY A 235 -6.08 -15.68 -19.32
C GLY A 235 -7.55 -15.27 -19.22
N PRO A 236 -8.46 -16.25 -19.13
CA PRO A 236 -9.87 -16.00 -18.96
C PRO A 236 -10.16 -15.41 -17.57
N SER A 237 -11.23 -14.61 -17.48
CA SER A 237 -11.70 -14.03 -16.23
C SER A 237 -11.95 -15.10 -15.17
N TYR A 238 -11.32 -14.97 -14.00
CA TYR A 238 -11.55 -15.83 -12.85
C TYR A 238 -12.97 -15.71 -12.31
N ARG A 239 -13.61 -14.54 -12.46
CA ARG A 239 -15.00 -14.30 -12.02
C ARG A 239 -16.04 -15.16 -12.77
N ARG A 240 -15.66 -15.78 -13.89
CA ARG A 240 -16.53 -16.68 -14.66
C ARG A 240 -16.49 -18.14 -14.15
N LYS A 241 -15.59 -18.51 -13.24
CA LYS A 241 -15.57 -19.85 -12.63
C LYS A 241 -16.70 -20.05 -11.61
N ASP A 242 -17.15 -18.96 -10.99
CA ASP A 242 -18.21 -18.96 -9.96
C ASP A 242 -19.62 -18.69 -10.54
N LYS A 243 -19.76 -18.72 -11.88
CA LYS A 243 -21.04 -18.62 -12.60
C LYS A 243 -21.23 -19.87 -13.46
#